data_AF-A0A375YG51-F1
#
_entry.id   AF-A0A375YG51-F1
#
_cell.length_a   1.000
_cell.length_b   1.000
_cell.length_c   1.000
_cell.angle_alpha   90.00
_cell.angle_beta   90.00
_cell.angle_gamma   90.00
#
_symmetry.space_group_name_H-M   'P 1'
#
loop_
_entity.id
_entity.type
_entity.pdbx_description
1 polymer ?
#
loop_
_entity_poly.entity_id
_entity_poly.type
_entity_poly.pdbx_seq_one_letter_code
_entity_poly.pdbx_strand_id
1 'polypeptide(L)'
;MSLLDAVRVTDGQAPGGKRDVRLVCWFFPAWYAVFGVIICLMARVTPPPRPDVTAADKVNFLATNSLTIQIGFVLLLILLGGAAVTNGLVAYHMMRMSVGKVFAYGYIGGMGVGALPGFLLVAVCFLTATFRVDRDPEIVSLLYDLGMLSYNGSLGCFSAAYLVFAIAILYDKNDIFPKWFAYVTIWQIVTEVIATQMFVNYSGPFAWNGSLSFWWSVVIFSIWLGALIMLLRRATALEPADSPGLD
;
A
#
# COMPACT_ATOMS: atom_id res chain seq x y z
N MET A 1 -14.18 2.28 -28.90
CA MET A 1 -14.08 0.91 -28.35
C MET A 1 -14.47 0.99 -26.89
N SER A 2 -15.65 0.47 -26.55
CA SER A 2 -16.39 0.81 -25.33
C SER A 2 -15.85 0.07 -24.10
N LEU A 3 -15.84 0.73 -22.95
CA LEU A 3 -15.49 0.19 -21.62
C LEU A 3 -16.45 -0.92 -21.12
N LEU A 4 -17.34 -1.41 -21.97
CA LEU A 4 -18.45 -2.31 -21.67
C LEU A 4 -18.46 -3.59 -22.51
N ASP A 5 -17.34 -3.97 -23.13
CA ASP A 5 -17.15 -5.36 -23.58
C ASP A 5 -16.90 -6.24 -22.34
N ALA A 6 -17.96 -6.36 -21.53
CA ALA A 6 -18.08 -7.36 -20.50
C ALA A 6 -17.84 -8.70 -21.18
N VAL A 7 -16.77 -9.35 -20.75
CA VAL A 7 -16.45 -10.74 -21.09
C VAL A 7 -17.74 -11.54 -20.94
N ARG A 8 -18.37 -11.88 -22.07
CA ARG A 8 -19.39 -12.93 -22.10
C ARG A 8 -18.66 -14.20 -21.73
N VAL A 9 -18.81 -14.61 -20.48
CA VAL A 9 -18.44 -15.94 -20.03
C VAL A 9 -19.32 -16.88 -20.83
N THR A 10 -18.75 -17.53 -21.84
CA THR A 10 -19.39 -18.66 -22.50
C THR A 10 -19.50 -19.77 -21.49
N ASP A 11 -20.74 -20.09 -21.09
CA ASP A 11 -21.06 -21.22 -20.23
C ASP A 11 -20.39 -22.49 -20.78
N GLY A 12 -19.38 -23.01 -20.07
CA GLY A 12 -18.67 -24.24 -20.40
C GLY A 12 -17.14 -24.18 -20.40
N GLN A 13 -16.53 -22.99 -20.37
CA GLN A 13 -15.06 -22.88 -20.30
C GLN A 13 -14.61 -22.87 -18.83
N ALA A 14 -13.67 -23.75 -18.47
CA ALA A 14 -13.08 -23.75 -17.13
C ALA A 14 -12.60 -22.33 -16.79
N PRO A 15 -12.82 -21.83 -15.56
CA PRO A 15 -12.41 -20.49 -15.20
C PRO A 15 -10.92 -20.30 -15.52
N GLY A 16 -10.57 -19.18 -16.16
CA GLY A 16 -9.18 -18.85 -16.49
C GLY A 16 -8.31 -18.71 -15.24
N GLY A 17 -7.01 -18.84 -15.42
CA GLY A 17 -5.97 -18.71 -14.41
C GLY A 17 -5.78 -19.94 -13.53
N LYS A 18 -4.57 -20.11 -13.02
CA LYS A 18 -4.23 -21.18 -12.07
C LYS A 18 -5.01 -21.00 -10.76
N ARG A 19 -5.30 -22.12 -10.07
CA ARG A 19 -6.18 -22.13 -8.87
C ARG A 19 -5.63 -21.28 -7.73
N ASP A 20 -4.33 -21.36 -7.51
CA ASP A 20 -3.57 -20.56 -6.55
C ASP A 20 -3.60 -19.07 -6.89
N VAL A 21 -3.34 -18.70 -8.16
CA VAL A 21 -3.39 -17.31 -8.63
C VAL A 21 -4.79 -16.71 -8.42
N ARG A 22 -5.85 -17.48 -8.71
CA ARG A 22 -7.23 -17.05 -8.43
C ARG A 22 -7.50 -16.84 -6.95
N LEU A 23 -7.04 -17.75 -6.09
CA LEU A 23 -7.20 -17.63 -4.64
C LEU A 23 -6.56 -16.33 -4.15
N VAL A 24 -5.33 -16.06 -4.56
CA VAL A 24 -4.62 -14.83 -4.18
C VAL A 24 -5.31 -13.59 -4.78
N CYS A 25 -5.86 -13.68 -5.99
CA CYS A 25 -6.60 -12.59 -6.62
C CYS A 25 -7.88 -12.22 -5.84
N TRP A 26 -8.57 -13.18 -5.22
CA TRP A 26 -9.69 -12.91 -4.30
C TRP A 26 -9.23 -12.40 -2.94
N PHE A 27 -8.12 -12.94 -2.42
CA PHE A 27 -7.52 -12.47 -1.17
C PHE A 27 -7.08 -11.01 -1.26
N PHE A 28 -6.57 -10.56 -2.40
CA PHE A 28 -6.03 -9.21 -2.60
C PHE A 28 -6.99 -8.08 -2.18
N PRO A 29 -8.21 -7.93 -2.75
CA PRO A 29 -9.12 -6.87 -2.33
C PRO A 29 -9.63 -7.05 -0.89
N ALA A 30 -9.84 -8.30 -0.44
CA ALA A 30 -10.29 -8.58 0.92
C ALA A 30 -9.25 -8.13 1.96
N TRP A 31 -7.97 -8.41 1.70
CA TRP A 31 -6.88 -8.00 2.58
C TRP A 31 -6.76 -6.47 2.65
N TYR A 32 -6.80 -5.76 1.52
CA TYR A 32 -6.76 -4.28 1.51
C TYR A 32 -7.97 -3.65 2.20
N ALA A 33 -9.16 -4.26 2.07
CA ALA A 33 -10.36 -3.79 2.78
C ALA A 33 -10.22 -3.93 4.30
N VAL A 34 -9.79 -5.11 4.77
CA VAL A 34 -9.55 -5.35 6.21
C VAL A 34 -8.43 -4.43 6.72
N PHE A 35 -7.34 -4.31 5.97
CA PHE A 35 -6.25 -3.38 6.27
C PHE A 35 -6.75 -1.94 6.44
N GLY A 36 -7.54 -1.45 5.47
CA GLY A 36 -8.16 -0.12 5.50
C GLY A 36 -9.02 0.10 6.75
N VAL A 37 -9.86 -0.88 7.11
CA VAL A 37 -10.70 -0.80 8.32
C VAL A 37 -9.83 -0.69 9.58
N ILE A 38 -8.75 -1.48 9.68
CA ILE A 38 -7.90 -1.49 10.86
C ILE A 38 -7.13 -0.16 10.98
N ILE A 39 -6.50 0.33 9.91
CA ILE A 39 -5.72 1.58 9.97
C ILE A 39 -6.61 2.79 10.30
N CYS A 40 -7.85 2.79 9.81
CA CYS A 40 -8.77 3.91 9.99
C CYS A 40 -9.48 3.89 11.34
N LEU A 41 -10.09 2.76 11.70
CA LEU A 41 -10.98 2.70 12.86
C LEU A 41 -10.25 2.28 14.15
N MET A 42 -9.20 1.47 14.02
CA MET A 42 -8.53 0.88 15.17
C MET A 42 -7.20 1.59 15.47
N ALA A 43 -6.26 1.54 14.53
CA ALA A 43 -4.94 2.17 14.71
C ALA A 43 -5.00 3.71 14.66
N ARG A 44 -6.03 4.28 14.01
CA ARG A 44 -6.30 5.73 13.95
C ARG A 44 -5.13 6.55 13.41
N VAL A 45 -4.41 5.97 12.44
CA VAL A 45 -3.32 6.62 11.70
C VAL A 45 -3.78 7.12 10.34
N THR A 46 -5.04 6.89 9.97
CA THR A 46 -5.63 7.29 8.69
C THR A 46 -7.10 7.70 8.91
N PRO A 47 -7.46 9.00 8.87
CA PRO A 47 -6.59 10.15 8.65
C PRO A 47 -5.52 10.28 9.74
N PRO A 48 -4.31 10.75 9.39
CA PRO A 48 -3.24 11.05 10.32
C PRO A 48 -3.71 11.98 11.45
N PRO A 49 -3.38 11.67 12.71
CA PRO A 49 -3.64 12.56 13.82
C PRO A 49 -2.78 13.82 13.67
N ARG A 50 -3.17 14.93 14.31
CA ARG A 50 -2.60 16.26 14.00
C ARG A 50 -1.10 16.40 14.38
N PRO A 51 -0.29 17.08 13.57
CA PRO A 51 1.09 17.47 13.94
C PRO A 51 1.16 18.69 14.87
N ASP A 52 0.21 19.61 14.72
CA ASP A 52 0.21 20.94 15.32
C ASP A 52 -0.48 20.99 16.69
N VAL A 53 -0.24 19.98 17.52
CA VAL A 53 -0.86 19.83 18.85
C VAL A 53 0.21 19.71 19.93
N THR A 54 -0.15 20.07 21.16
CA THR A 54 0.80 20.04 22.28
C THR A 54 1.20 18.61 22.65
N ALA A 55 2.32 18.44 23.36
CA ALA A 55 2.72 17.13 23.88
C ALA A 55 1.61 16.51 24.76
N ALA A 56 0.95 17.32 25.59
CA ALA A 56 -0.18 16.89 26.41
C ALA A 56 -1.36 16.37 25.58
N ASP A 57 -1.68 17.04 24.46
CA ASP A 57 -2.76 16.60 23.57
C ASP A 57 -2.43 15.27 22.88
N LYS A 58 -1.16 15.06 22.47
CA LYS A 58 -0.69 13.79 21.89
C LYS A 58 -0.81 12.64 22.90
N VAL A 59 -0.38 12.87 24.14
CA VAL A 59 -0.52 11.90 25.24
C VAL A 59 -2.00 11.58 25.48
N ASN A 60 -2.85 12.61 25.55
CA ASN A 60 -4.28 12.44 25.77
C ASN A 60 -4.94 11.62 24.64
N PHE A 61 -4.56 11.88 23.38
CA PHE A 61 -5.02 11.09 22.24
C PHE A 61 -4.63 9.61 22.38
N LEU A 62 -3.38 9.32 22.72
CA LEU A 62 -2.89 7.95 22.90
C LEU A 62 -3.54 7.26 24.10
N ALA A 63 -3.71 7.95 25.22
CA ALA A 63 -4.35 7.42 26.43
C ALA A 63 -5.82 7.07 26.17
N THR A 64 -6.57 7.99 25.55
CA THR A 64 -8.00 7.80 25.26
C THR A 64 -8.24 6.64 24.29
N ASN A 65 -7.32 6.40 23.35
CA ASN A 65 -7.50 5.41 22.29
C ASN A 65 -6.61 4.16 22.46
N SER A 66 -5.94 4.02 23.60
CA SER A 66 -4.87 3.03 23.82
C SER A 66 -5.27 1.61 23.43
N LEU A 67 -6.42 1.13 23.93
CA LEU A 67 -6.91 -0.22 23.64
C LEU A 67 -7.14 -0.45 22.14
N THR A 68 -7.80 0.48 21.46
CA THR A 68 -8.06 0.38 20.01
C THR A 68 -6.78 0.42 19.18
N ILE A 69 -5.84 1.29 19.54
CA ILE A 69 -4.54 1.40 18.87
C ILE A 69 -3.74 0.11 19.05
N GLN A 70 -3.71 -0.43 20.27
CA GLN A 70 -3.03 -1.69 20.58
C GLN A 70 -3.61 -2.86 19.81
N ILE A 71 -4.93 -3.06 19.86
CA ILE A 71 -5.58 -4.13 19.10
C ILE A 71 -5.35 -3.93 17.60
N GLY A 72 -5.49 -2.69 17.10
CA GLY A 72 -5.28 -2.36 15.70
C GLY A 72 -3.90 -2.75 15.21
N PHE A 73 -2.84 -2.30 15.89
CA PHE A 73 -1.48 -2.63 15.50
C PHE A 73 -1.12 -4.11 15.71
N VAL A 74 -1.63 -4.77 16.75
CA VAL A 74 -1.43 -6.22 16.92
C VAL A 74 -2.06 -7.02 15.77
N LEU A 75 -3.28 -6.67 15.36
CA LEU A 75 -3.92 -7.30 14.20
C LEU A 75 -3.14 -7.02 12.91
N LEU A 76 -2.65 -5.80 12.73
CA LEU A 76 -1.81 -5.41 11.60
C LEU A 76 -0.50 -6.21 11.54
N LEU A 77 0.15 -6.47 12.68
CA LEU A 77 1.35 -7.32 12.74
C LEU A 77 1.07 -8.76 12.30
N ILE A 78 -0.08 -9.33 12.69
CA ILE A 78 -0.51 -10.67 12.24
C ILE A 78 -0.78 -10.66 10.73
N LEU A 79 -1.42 -9.60 10.23
CA LEU A 79 -1.81 -9.47 8.82
C LEU A 79 -0.65 -9.05 7.90
N LEU A 80 0.51 -8.68 8.44
CA LEU A 80 1.67 -8.20 7.68
C LEU A 80 2.09 -9.18 6.57
N GLY A 81 2.03 -10.48 6.85
CA GLY A 81 2.34 -11.52 5.86
C GLY A 81 1.46 -11.45 4.60
N GLY A 82 0.24 -10.93 4.73
CA GLY A 82 -0.66 -10.74 3.59
C GLY A 82 -0.17 -9.70 2.57
N ALA A 83 0.58 -8.69 3.00
CA ALA A 83 1.18 -7.71 2.08
C ALA A 83 2.21 -8.35 1.15
N ALA A 84 3.00 -9.31 1.65
CA ALA A 84 3.93 -10.07 0.82
C ALA A 84 3.17 -10.92 -0.23
N VAL A 85 2.06 -11.53 0.18
CA VAL A 85 1.19 -12.33 -0.71
C VAL A 85 0.57 -11.48 -1.82
N THR A 86 0.03 -10.29 -1.49
CA THR A 86 -0.57 -9.39 -2.49
C THR A 86 0.46 -8.85 -3.47
N ASN A 87 1.63 -8.41 -2.98
CA ASN A 87 2.74 -7.97 -3.84
C ASN A 87 3.28 -9.11 -4.72
N GLY A 88 3.30 -10.34 -4.19
CA GLY A 88 3.65 -11.55 -4.93
C GLY A 88 2.76 -11.78 -6.16
N LEU A 89 1.45 -11.49 -6.05
CA LEU A 89 0.54 -11.56 -7.20
C LEU A 89 0.87 -10.53 -8.28
N VAL A 90 1.23 -9.31 -7.90
CA VAL A 90 1.65 -8.28 -8.87
C VAL A 90 2.93 -8.74 -9.57
N ALA A 91 3.91 -9.20 -8.80
CA ALA A 91 5.16 -9.73 -9.35
C ALA A 91 4.93 -10.94 -10.25
N TYR A 92 4.01 -11.84 -9.89
CA TYR A 92 3.62 -12.97 -10.75
C TYR A 92 3.16 -12.51 -12.13
N HIS A 93 2.30 -11.49 -12.20
CA HIS A 93 1.87 -10.94 -13.48
C HIS A 93 2.97 -10.13 -14.17
N MET A 94 3.88 -9.49 -13.44
CA MET A 94 5.08 -8.89 -14.03
C MET A 94 6.01 -9.94 -14.66
N MET A 95 6.13 -11.13 -14.07
CA MET A 95 6.93 -12.24 -14.63
C MET A 95 6.32 -12.81 -15.93
N ARG A 96 5.05 -12.52 -16.21
CA ARG A 96 4.36 -12.89 -17.47
C ARG A 96 4.56 -11.86 -18.59
N MET A 97 5.11 -10.69 -18.28
CA MET A 97 5.43 -9.67 -19.27
C MET A 97 6.63 -10.09 -20.12
N SER A 98 6.82 -9.44 -21.26
CA SER A 98 7.98 -9.69 -22.14
C SER A 98 9.30 -9.10 -21.61
N VAL A 99 9.29 -8.48 -20.43
CA VAL A 99 10.46 -7.83 -19.83
C VAL A 99 11.25 -8.80 -18.95
N GLY A 100 12.50 -8.44 -18.64
CA GLY A 100 13.31 -9.25 -17.74
C GLY A 100 12.74 -9.32 -16.31
N LYS A 101 12.90 -10.48 -15.66
CA LYS A 101 12.47 -10.76 -14.28
C LYS A 101 13.05 -9.79 -13.24
N VAL A 102 14.14 -9.09 -13.58
CA VAL A 102 14.77 -8.05 -12.73
C VAL A 102 13.78 -6.99 -12.27
N PHE A 103 12.80 -6.60 -13.09
CA PHE A 103 11.79 -5.61 -12.69
C PHE A 103 10.83 -6.15 -11.63
N ALA A 104 10.43 -7.42 -11.72
CA ALA A 104 9.58 -8.04 -10.71
C ALA A 104 10.33 -8.25 -9.38
N TYR A 105 11.62 -8.62 -9.43
CA TYR A 105 12.46 -8.66 -8.22
C TYR A 105 12.67 -7.27 -7.62
N GLY A 106 12.91 -6.25 -8.45
CA GLY A 106 13.01 -4.86 -8.00
C GLY A 106 11.71 -4.38 -7.34
N TYR A 107 10.55 -4.75 -7.90
CA TYR A 107 9.25 -4.43 -7.32
C TYR A 107 9.07 -5.07 -5.94
N ILE A 108 9.28 -6.39 -5.81
CA ILE A 108 9.17 -7.09 -4.53
C ILE A 108 10.17 -6.54 -3.50
N GLY A 109 11.41 -6.30 -3.92
CA GLY A 109 12.45 -5.72 -3.05
C GLY A 109 12.05 -4.34 -2.55
N GLY A 110 11.60 -3.45 -3.43
CA GLY A 110 11.16 -2.10 -3.05
C GLY A 110 9.93 -2.12 -2.13
N MET A 111 8.91 -2.94 -2.43
CA MET A 111 7.73 -3.09 -1.58
C MET A 111 8.08 -3.70 -0.21
N GLY A 112 8.96 -4.69 -0.17
CA GLY A 112 9.40 -5.35 1.06
C GLY A 112 10.22 -4.43 1.97
N VAL A 113 11.19 -3.70 1.43
CA VAL A 113 12.00 -2.75 2.20
C VAL A 113 11.15 -1.58 2.67
N GLY A 114 10.25 -1.07 1.83
CA GLY A 114 9.35 0.05 2.18
C GLY A 114 8.40 -0.28 3.33
N ALA A 115 8.02 -1.54 3.52
CA ALA A 115 7.17 -1.96 4.64
C ALA A 115 7.84 -1.76 6.03
N LEU A 116 9.18 -1.73 6.10
CA LEU A 116 9.89 -1.56 7.38
C LEU A 116 9.61 -0.18 8.02
N PRO A 117 9.93 0.95 7.36
CA PRO A 117 9.61 2.27 7.92
C PRO A 117 8.10 2.56 7.91
N GLY A 118 7.38 2.17 6.86
CA GLY A 118 5.98 2.56 6.66
C GLY A 118 4.96 1.78 7.49
N PHE A 119 5.37 0.66 8.08
CA PHE A 119 4.45 -0.20 8.81
C PHE A 119 5.01 -0.65 10.14
N LEU A 120 6.19 -1.26 10.15
CA LEU A 120 6.77 -1.80 11.38
C LEU A 120 7.21 -0.68 12.33
N LEU A 121 7.89 0.35 11.83
CA LEU A 121 8.37 1.43 12.70
C LEU A 121 7.21 2.21 13.35
N VAL A 122 6.18 2.57 12.57
CA VAL A 122 4.99 3.24 13.13
C VAL A 122 4.27 2.36 14.17
N ALA A 123 4.14 1.06 13.90
CA ALA A 123 3.54 0.12 14.84
C ALA A 123 4.33 0.07 16.15
N VAL A 124 5.66 -0.06 16.08
CA VAL A 124 6.53 -0.08 17.26
C VAL A 124 6.41 1.23 18.05
N CYS A 125 6.44 2.37 17.36
CA CYS A 125 6.30 3.68 17.99
C CYS A 125 4.96 3.84 18.73
N PHE A 126 3.83 3.56 18.07
CA PHE A 126 2.50 3.73 18.66
C PHE A 126 2.19 2.68 19.73
N LEU A 127 2.62 1.43 19.55
CA LEU A 127 2.49 0.39 20.58
C LEU A 127 3.33 0.73 21.81
N THR A 128 4.56 1.24 21.62
CA THR A 128 5.40 1.67 22.75
C THR A 128 4.79 2.87 23.46
N ALA A 129 4.30 3.86 22.70
CA ALA A 129 3.69 5.06 23.24
C ALA A 129 2.41 4.75 24.04
N THR A 130 1.58 3.82 23.57
CA THR A 130 0.39 3.36 24.31
C THR A 130 0.72 2.45 25.49
N PHE A 131 1.78 1.64 25.39
CA PHE A 131 2.28 0.79 26.49
C PHE A 131 2.95 1.59 27.61
N ARG A 132 3.50 2.78 27.30
CA ARG A 132 4.24 3.65 28.22
C ARG A 132 3.68 5.07 28.26
N VAL A 133 2.35 5.18 28.20
CA VAL A 133 1.67 6.47 28.16
C VAL A 133 1.86 7.28 29.46
N ASP A 134 2.29 6.63 30.53
CA ASP A 134 2.64 7.19 31.84
C ASP A 134 3.99 7.93 31.88
N ARG A 135 4.79 7.87 30.81
CA ARG A 135 6.10 8.53 30.73
C ARG A 135 5.97 10.03 30.50
N ASP A 136 7.12 10.70 30.61
CA ASP A 136 7.24 12.12 30.31
C ASP A 136 6.54 12.44 28.97
N PRO A 137 5.61 13.43 28.95
CA PRO A 137 4.87 13.80 27.74
C PRO A 137 5.74 14.07 26.52
N GLU A 138 6.95 14.61 26.70
CA GLU A 138 7.86 14.89 25.59
C GLU A 138 8.42 13.62 24.95
N ILE A 139 8.66 12.56 25.74
CA ILE A 139 9.10 11.27 25.22
C ILE A 139 7.98 10.59 24.43
N VAL A 140 6.75 10.64 24.95
CA VAL A 140 5.57 10.08 24.27
C VAL A 140 5.26 10.87 22.99
N SER A 141 5.39 12.20 23.04
CA SER A 141 5.26 13.10 21.88
C SER A 141 6.26 12.76 20.78
N LEU A 142 7.53 12.50 21.14
CA LEU A 142 8.55 12.09 20.17
C LEU A 142 8.21 10.75 19.50
N LEU A 143 7.70 9.76 20.26
CA LEU A 143 7.27 8.47 19.68
C LEU A 143 6.10 8.64 18.72
N TYR A 144 5.14 9.50 19.06
CA TYR A 144 4.03 9.85 18.19
C TYR A 144 4.52 10.48 16.88
N ASP A 145 5.40 11.49 16.96
CA ASP A 145 5.94 12.18 15.78
C ASP A 145 6.79 11.25 14.93
N LEU A 146 7.68 10.46 15.55
CA LEU A 146 8.52 9.49 14.85
C LEU A 146 7.67 8.44 14.13
N GLY A 147 6.62 7.93 14.78
CA GLY A 147 5.71 6.97 14.16
C GLY A 147 4.97 7.56 12.97
N MET A 148 4.50 8.80 13.07
CA MET A 148 3.81 9.45 11.95
C MET A 148 4.75 9.78 10.79
N LEU A 149 5.95 10.28 11.09
CA LEU A 149 6.96 10.61 10.08
C LEU A 149 7.59 9.37 9.45
N SER A 150 7.56 8.20 10.11
CA SER A 150 8.13 6.97 9.54
C SER A 150 7.42 6.50 8.28
N TYR A 151 6.14 6.84 8.08
CA TYR A 151 5.43 6.61 6.81
C TYR A 151 6.22 7.16 5.62
N ASN A 152 6.76 8.36 5.80
CA ASN A 152 7.60 9.06 4.83
C ASN A 152 9.00 8.44 4.65
N GLY A 153 9.46 7.65 5.63
CA GLY A 153 10.71 6.89 5.50
C GLY A 153 10.67 5.84 4.38
N SER A 154 9.48 5.46 3.91
CA SER A 154 9.27 4.43 2.89
C SER A 154 9.33 4.96 1.45
N LEU A 155 9.27 6.28 1.27
CA LEU A 155 9.01 6.92 -0.03
C LEU A 155 10.00 6.48 -1.11
N GLY A 156 11.30 6.40 -0.79
CA GLY A 156 12.33 6.02 -1.76
C GLY A 156 12.15 4.58 -2.25
N CYS A 157 11.78 3.67 -1.34
CA CYS A 157 11.60 2.25 -1.65
C CYS A 157 10.34 2.02 -2.49
N PHE A 158 9.22 2.65 -2.13
CA PHE A 158 7.99 2.58 -2.92
C PHE A 158 8.13 3.29 -4.27
N SER A 159 8.78 4.44 -4.33
CA SER A 159 9.08 5.13 -5.59
C SER A 159 9.89 4.26 -6.53
N ALA A 160 10.90 3.55 -6.02
CA ALA A 160 11.67 2.61 -6.81
C ALA A 160 10.81 1.44 -7.32
N ALA A 161 9.95 0.86 -6.47
CA ALA A 161 9.02 -0.21 -6.86
C ALA A 161 8.04 0.25 -7.95
N TYR A 162 7.42 1.42 -7.79
CA TYR A 162 6.51 1.99 -8.78
C TYR A 162 7.22 2.36 -10.08
N LEU A 163 8.47 2.84 -10.00
CA LEU A 163 9.27 3.15 -11.19
C LEU A 163 9.53 1.89 -12.02
N VAL A 164 10.04 0.83 -11.41
CA VAL A 164 10.29 -0.43 -12.14
C VAL A 164 9.00 -1.04 -12.67
N PHE A 165 7.89 -0.91 -11.94
CA PHE A 165 6.60 -1.41 -12.40
C PHE A 165 6.06 -0.61 -13.60
N ALA A 166 6.13 0.71 -13.55
CA ALA A 166 5.73 1.58 -14.67
C ALA A 166 6.57 1.32 -15.92
N ILE A 167 7.90 1.19 -15.78
CA ILE A 167 8.80 0.86 -16.90
C ILE A 167 8.46 -0.52 -17.46
N ALA A 168 8.25 -1.52 -16.60
CA ALA A 168 7.86 -2.86 -17.03
C ALA A 168 6.58 -2.84 -17.88
N ILE A 169 5.55 -2.13 -17.42
CA ILE A 169 4.29 -1.97 -18.18
C ILE A 169 4.55 -1.29 -19.52
N LEU A 170 5.36 -0.23 -19.58
CA LEU A 170 5.65 0.49 -20.83
C LEU A 170 6.42 -0.38 -21.83
N TYR A 171 7.35 -1.21 -21.36
CA TYR A 171 8.19 -2.06 -22.21
C TYR A 171 7.56 -3.39 -22.59
N ASP A 172 6.53 -3.82 -21.85
CA ASP A 172 5.85 -5.09 -22.08
C ASP A 172 5.24 -5.18 -23.48
N LYS A 173 5.61 -6.20 -24.26
CA LYS A 173 5.03 -6.52 -25.56
C LYS A 173 3.91 -7.56 -25.47
N ASN A 174 3.71 -8.16 -24.30
CA ASN A 174 2.63 -9.12 -24.06
C ASN A 174 1.32 -8.42 -23.62
N ASP A 175 1.38 -7.10 -23.39
CA ASP A 175 0.26 -6.25 -22.95
C ASP A 175 -0.52 -6.84 -21.77
N ILE A 176 0.20 -7.40 -20.77
CA ILE A 176 -0.40 -7.94 -19.53
C ILE A 176 -1.17 -6.85 -18.80
N PHE A 177 -0.59 -5.65 -18.74
CA PHE A 177 -1.27 -4.44 -18.27
C PHE A 177 -1.28 -3.37 -19.36
N PRO A 178 -2.38 -2.59 -19.46
CA PRO A 178 -2.48 -1.54 -20.45
C PRO A 178 -1.54 -0.37 -20.15
N LYS A 179 -0.98 0.25 -21.19
CA LYS A 179 0.01 1.34 -21.08
C LYS A 179 -0.46 2.54 -20.26
N TRP A 180 -1.77 2.84 -20.28
CA TRP A 180 -2.31 3.95 -19.48
C TRP A 180 -2.06 3.77 -17.98
N PHE A 181 -2.04 2.52 -17.51
CA PHE A 181 -1.84 2.20 -16.10
C PHE A 181 -0.41 2.51 -15.62
N ALA A 182 0.57 2.51 -16.55
CA ALA A 182 1.91 3.00 -16.24
C ALA A 182 1.90 4.47 -15.82
N TYR A 183 1.13 5.33 -16.49
CA TYR A 183 1.05 6.75 -16.12
C TYR A 183 0.35 6.96 -14.77
N VAL A 184 -0.67 6.16 -14.44
CA VAL A 184 -1.29 6.17 -13.11
C VAL A 184 -0.31 5.68 -12.04
N THR A 185 0.56 4.72 -12.37
CA THR A 185 1.64 4.25 -11.49
C THR A 185 2.72 5.33 -11.31
N ILE A 186 3.06 6.11 -12.35
CA ILE A 186 3.99 7.25 -12.24
C ILE A 186 3.43 8.32 -11.28
N TRP A 187 2.12 8.53 -11.27
CA TRP A 187 1.50 9.44 -10.30
C TRP A 187 1.73 9.03 -8.85
N GLN A 188 1.89 7.74 -8.54
CA GLN A 188 2.31 7.31 -7.19
C GLN A 188 3.64 7.94 -6.81
N ILE A 189 4.62 7.90 -7.71
CA ILE A 189 5.96 8.49 -7.48
C ILE A 189 5.85 10.01 -7.27
N VAL A 190 5.02 10.70 -8.06
CA VAL A 190 4.79 12.14 -7.92
C VAL A 190 4.19 12.46 -6.55
N THR A 191 3.20 11.69 -6.10
CA THR A 191 2.61 11.88 -4.77
C THR A 191 3.59 11.58 -3.65
N GLU A 192 4.49 10.61 -3.81
CA GLU A 192 5.56 10.36 -2.84
C GLU A 192 6.50 11.57 -2.73
N VAL A 193 6.88 12.18 -3.85
CA VAL A 193 7.71 13.41 -3.84
C VAL A 193 6.99 14.56 -3.13
N ILE A 194 5.69 14.75 -3.37
CA ILE A 194 4.89 15.75 -2.66
C ILE A 194 4.80 15.42 -1.15
N ALA A 195 4.68 14.14 -0.80
CA ALA A 195 4.63 13.71 0.59
C ALA A 195 5.93 14.02 1.35
N THR A 196 7.11 14.12 0.71
CA THR A 196 8.37 14.50 1.40
C THR A 196 8.28 15.79 2.22
N GLN A 197 7.35 16.67 1.87
CA GLN A 197 7.11 17.94 2.55
C GLN A 197 6.64 17.78 4.00
N MET A 198 6.17 16.58 4.40
CA MET A 198 5.78 16.25 5.77
C MET A 198 6.89 16.45 6.80
N PHE A 199 8.17 16.31 6.39
CA PHE A 199 9.31 16.51 7.29
C PHE A 199 9.62 17.97 7.59
N VAL A 200 9.13 18.90 6.78
CA VAL A 200 9.51 20.32 6.86
C VAL A 200 8.34 21.25 7.15
N ASN A 201 7.10 20.74 7.14
CA ASN A 201 5.90 21.51 7.43
C ASN A 201 5.13 20.94 8.62
N TYR A 202 4.96 21.76 9.66
CA TYR A 202 4.25 21.40 10.88
C TYR A 202 2.72 21.61 10.80
N SER A 203 2.23 22.38 9.83
CA SER A 203 0.79 22.63 9.63
C SER A 203 0.49 23.00 8.17
N GLY A 204 -0.79 23.04 7.81
CA GLY A 204 -1.25 23.42 6.48
C GLY A 204 -1.27 22.27 5.45
N PRO A 205 -1.39 22.58 4.14
CA PRO A 205 -1.58 21.58 3.09
C PRO A 205 -0.47 20.54 2.96
N PHE A 206 0.75 20.89 3.37
CA PHE A 206 1.95 20.06 3.26
C PHE A 206 2.34 19.34 4.56
N ALA A 207 1.59 19.53 5.65
CA ALA A 207 1.77 18.73 6.86
C ALA A 207 1.31 17.28 6.63
N TRP A 208 1.69 16.36 7.51
CA TRP A 208 1.36 14.93 7.33
C TRP A 208 -0.14 14.60 7.35
N ASN A 209 -0.99 15.49 7.88
CA ASN A 209 -2.44 15.36 7.82
C ASN A 209 -3.07 16.33 6.79
N GLY A 210 -2.24 17.01 5.99
CA GLY A 210 -2.61 18.05 5.06
C GLY A 210 -3.26 17.53 3.77
N SER A 211 -3.92 18.43 3.05
CA SER A 211 -4.64 18.09 1.81
C SER A 211 -3.73 17.61 0.68
N LEU A 212 -2.51 18.14 0.57
CA LEU A 212 -1.58 17.77 -0.51
C LEU A 212 -0.71 16.59 -0.15
N SER A 213 -0.15 16.55 1.06
CA SER A 213 0.76 15.46 1.43
C SER A 213 0.02 14.16 1.75
N PHE A 214 -1.20 14.23 2.30
CA PHE A 214 -1.98 13.05 2.65
C PHE A 214 -3.18 12.81 1.72
N TRP A 215 -4.14 13.72 1.67
CA TRP A 215 -5.42 13.44 0.97
C TRP A 215 -5.27 13.28 -0.54
N TRP A 216 -4.41 14.06 -1.18
CA TRP A 216 -4.09 13.88 -2.59
C TRP A 216 -3.48 12.51 -2.87
N SER A 217 -2.52 12.09 -2.05
CA SER A 217 -1.92 10.75 -2.10
C SER A 217 -2.97 9.65 -1.92
N VAL A 218 -3.91 9.81 -0.99
CA VAL A 218 -5.02 8.85 -0.77
C VAL A 218 -5.91 8.71 -2.01
N VAL A 219 -6.27 9.81 -2.66
CA VAL A 219 -7.09 9.79 -3.88
C VAL A 219 -6.37 9.04 -5.00
N ILE A 220 -5.11 9.40 -5.26
CA ILE A 220 -4.30 8.78 -6.30
C ILE A 220 -4.05 7.29 -6.00
N PHE A 221 -3.75 6.94 -4.75
CA PHE A 221 -3.64 5.56 -4.28
C PHE A 221 -4.94 4.77 -4.46
N SER A 222 -6.09 5.35 -4.12
CA SER A 222 -7.38 4.67 -4.26
C SER A 222 -7.72 4.37 -5.72
N ILE A 223 -7.47 5.34 -6.61
CA ILE A 223 -7.65 5.15 -8.07
C ILE A 223 -6.70 4.06 -8.59
N TRP A 224 -5.43 4.13 -8.21
CA TRP A 224 -4.42 3.15 -8.62
C TRP A 224 -4.73 1.75 -8.10
N LEU A 225 -5.11 1.61 -6.83
CA LEU A 225 -5.43 0.33 -6.20
C LEU A 225 -6.68 -0.30 -6.84
N GLY A 226 -7.73 0.50 -7.07
CA GLY A 226 -8.93 0.04 -7.77
C GLY A 226 -8.63 -0.43 -9.19
N ALA A 227 -7.83 0.36 -9.94
CA ALA A 227 -7.35 -0.03 -11.26
C ALA A 227 -6.53 -1.32 -11.21
N LEU A 228 -5.59 -1.43 -10.27
CA LEU A 228 -4.73 -2.61 -10.10
C LEU A 228 -5.58 -3.86 -9.83
N ILE A 229 -6.54 -3.80 -8.89
CA ILE A 229 -7.42 -4.92 -8.58
C ILE A 229 -8.18 -5.39 -9.83
N MET A 230 -8.76 -4.46 -10.59
CA MET A 230 -9.46 -4.82 -11.83
C MET A 230 -8.52 -5.45 -12.86
N LEU A 231 -7.33 -4.89 -13.02
CA LEU A 231 -6.34 -5.36 -13.99
C LEU A 231 -5.76 -6.72 -13.61
N LEU A 232 -5.49 -6.99 -12.33
CA LEU A 232 -5.04 -8.29 -11.85
C LEU A 232 -6.11 -9.37 -12.08
N ARG A 233 -7.40 -9.04 -11.84
CA ARG A 233 -8.51 -9.96 -12.15
C ARG A 233 -8.59 -10.27 -13.63
N ARG A 234 -8.46 -9.25 -14.49
CA ARG A 234 -8.44 -9.41 -15.95
C ARG A 234 -7.24 -10.26 -16.40
N ALA A 235 -6.03 -9.95 -15.94
CA ALA A 235 -4.81 -10.67 -16.30
C ALA A 235 -4.84 -12.14 -15.85
N THR A 236 -5.46 -12.41 -14.70
CA THR A 236 -5.69 -13.78 -14.19
C THR A 236 -6.73 -14.51 -15.05
N ALA A 237 -7.83 -13.86 -15.42
CA ALA A 237 -8.88 -14.48 -16.24
C ALA A 237 -8.42 -14.80 -17.68
N LEU A 238 -7.49 -14.02 -18.23
CA LEU A 238 -6.91 -14.23 -19.56
C LEU A 238 -5.83 -15.33 -19.60
N GLU A 239 -5.37 -15.80 -18.44
CA GLU A 239 -4.36 -16.85 -18.37
C GLU A 239 -5.00 -18.23 -18.59
N PRO A 240 -4.45 -19.09 -19.46
CA PRO A 240 -4.86 -20.49 -19.51
C PRO A 240 -4.59 -21.21 -18.17
N ALA A 241 -5.52 -22.07 -17.74
CA ALA A 241 -5.37 -22.82 -16.49
C ALA A 241 -4.16 -23.78 -16.50
N ASP A 242 -3.79 -24.26 -17.70
CA ASP A 242 -2.70 -25.21 -17.92
C ASP A 242 -1.40 -24.52 -18.38
N SER A 243 -1.29 -23.19 -18.19
CA SER A 243 -0.06 -22.47 -18.50
C SER A 243 1.14 -23.06 -17.72
N PRO A 244 2.30 -23.25 -18.37
CA PRO A 244 3.48 -23.80 -17.70
C PRO A 244 3.94 -22.91 -16.53
N GLY A 245 4.85 -23.45 -15.71
CA GLY A 245 5.54 -22.68 -14.68
C GLY A 245 6.24 -21.45 -15.27
N LEU A 246 6.42 -20.41 -14.45
CA LEU A 246 7.21 -19.23 -14.83
C LEU A 246 8.69 -19.52 -14.58
N ASP A 247 9.26 -20.44 -15.34
CA ASP A 247 10.66 -20.89 -15.25
C ASP A 247 11.65 -19.75 -15.47
#